data_AF-A0A961IDX8-F1
#
_entry.id   AF-A0A961IDX8-F1
#
_cell.length_a   1.000
_cell.length_b   1.000
_cell.length_c   1.000
_cell.angle_alpha   90.00
_cell.angle_beta   90.00
_cell.angle_gamma   90.00
#
_symmetry.space_group_name_H-M   'P 1'
#
loop_
_entity.id
_entity.type
_entity.pdbx_description
1 polymer ?
#
loop_
_entity_poly.entity_id
_entity_poly.type
_entity_poly.pdbx_seq_one_letter_code
_entity_poly.pdbx_strand_id
1 'polypeptide(L)'
;NTAIMLQQFDQIAASTPREYNDEWREKKLSEILGANRFKQSAPNVPADAGMAGDTAEERIELSVDSPGAAGGPHDRQRAVDTEAYLEIENMDLSGKWGDAVQRFGVEFLLRIHFRKYEFNTVRHLVNARRVARERDLVFIRDTIRKLEGRLNADPELRNHVRAMADLQAAVLLKLKMIEMAKRDQQPTEPDF
;
A
#
# COMPACT_ATOMS: atom_id res chain seq x y z
N ASN A 1 -30.63 12.66 -2.38
CA ASN A 1 -30.22 12.76 -3.80
C ASN A 1 -29.80 11.39 -4.35
N THR A 2 -28.87 10.69 -3.71
CA THR A 2 -28.41 9.35 -4.14
C THR A 2 -29.52 8.29 -4.19
N ALA A 3 -30.42 8.27 -3.21
CA ALA A 3 -31.55 7.33 -3.19
C ALA A 3 -32.53 7.54 -4.35
N ILE A 4 -32.76 8.79 -4.77
CA ILE A 4 -33.63 9.12 -5.90
C ILE A 4 -32.97 8.68 -7.22
N MET A 5 -31.66 8.86 -7.34
CA MET A 5 -30.93 8.41 -8.54
C MET A 5 -30.90 6.88 -8.68
N LEU A 6 -30.79 6.15 -7.57
CA LEU A 6 -30.85 4.68 -7.59
C LEU A 6 -32.26 4.20 -7.98
N GLN A 7 -33.30 4.83 -7.43
CA GLN A 7 -34.68 4.50 -7.79
C GLN A 7 -34.98 4.79 -9.26
N GLN A 8 -34.45 5.88 -9.82
CA GLN A 8 -34.56 6.18 -11.25
C GLN A 8 -33.78 5.20 -12.12
N PHE A 9 -32.61 4.74 -11.66
CA PHE A 9 -31.84 3.72 -12.37
C PHE A 9 -32.60 2.39 -12.44
N ASP A 10 -33.17 1.93 -11.32
CA ASP A 10 -33.98 0.71 -11.28
C ASP A 10 -35.19 0.80 -12.22
N GLN A 11 -35.81 1.98 -12.28
CA GLN A 11 -36.93 2.24 -13.18
C GLN A 11 -36.52 2.19 -14.66
N ILE A 12 -35.35 2.75 -15.01
CA ILE A 12 -34.79 2.69 -16.37
C ILE A 12 -34.43 1.25 -16.74
N ALA A 13 -33.78 0.51 -15.84
CA ALA A 13 -33.40 -0.89 -16.04
C ALA A 13 -34.64 -1.79 -16.23
N ALA A 14 -35.72 -1.55 -15.49
CA ALA A 14 -36.97 -2.26 -15.66
C ALA A 14 -37.70 -1.89 -16.97
N SER A 15 -37.55 -0.65 -17.46
CA SER A 15 -38.21 -0.17 -18.69
C SER A 15 -37.54 -0.66 -19.98
N THR A 16 -36.28 -1.10 -19.92
CA THR A 16 -35.51 -1.60 -21.07
C THR A 16 -34.96 -3.01 -20.85
N PRO A 17 -35.81 -4.05 -20.61
CA PRO A 17 -35.35 -5.40 -20.30
C PRO A 17 -34.47 -6.03 -21.40
N ARG A 18 -34.65 -5.56 -22.64
CA ARG A 18 -33.98 -6.11 -23.82
C ARG A 18 -32.55 -5.61 -24.01
N GLU A 19 -32.19 -4.47 -23.41
CA GLU A 19 -30.86 -3.87 -23.50
C GLU A 19 -29.92 -4.35 -22.38
N TYR A 20 -30.48 -4.84 -21.27
CA TYR A 20 -29.76 -5.47 -20.15
C TYR A 20 -29.75 -7.00 -20.24
N ASN A 21 -29.60 -7.53 -21.45
CA ASN A 21 -29.43 -8.98 -21.65
C ASN A 21 -28.14 -9.46 -20.97
N ASP A 22 -28.08 -10.72 -20.56
CA ASP A 22 -26.90 -11.28 -19.88
C ASP A 22 -25.64 -11.17 -20.74
N GLU A 23 -25.78 -11.22 -22.07
CA GLU A 23 -24.72 -10.98 -23.04
C GLU A 23 -24.11 -9.56 -22.94
N TRP A 24 -24.93 -8.53 -22.69
CA TRP A 24 -24.44 -7.17 -22.49
C TRP A 24 -23.70 -7.06 -21.15
N ARG A 25 -24.20 -7.72 -20.10
CA ARG A 25 -23.56 -7.76 -18.78
C ARG A 25 -22.21 -8.44 -18.86
N GLU A 26 -22.14 -9.59 -19.55
CA GLU A 26 -20.90 -10.33 -19.78
C GLU A 26 -19.90 -9.53 -20.63
N LYS A 27 -20.37 -8.83 -21.67
CA LYS A 27 -19.53 -7.94 -22.47
C LYS A 27 -19.00 -6.76 -21.66
N LYS A 28 -19.81 -6.15 -20.79
CA LYS A 28 -19.35 -5.05 -19.92
C LYS A 28 -18.42 -5.54 -18.83
N LEU A 29 -18.67 -6.71 -18.26
CA LEU A 29 -17.79 -7.32 -17.27
C LEU A 29 -16.43 -7.68 -17.88
N SER A 30 -16.42 -8.26 -19.07
CA SER A 30 -15.18 -8.55 -19.81
C SER A 30 -14.46 -7.28 -20.27
N GLU A 31 -15.17 -6.21 -20.62
CA GLU A 31 -14.58 -4.88 -20.90
C GLU A 31 -13.90 -4.30 -19.66
N ILE A 32 -14.54 -4.35 -18.49
CA ILE A 32 -13.96 -3.84 -17.23
C ILE A 32 -12.76 -4.69 -16.80
N LEU A 33 -12.87 -6.02 -16.89
CA LEU A 33 -11.79 -6.94 -16.54
C LEU A 33 -10.64 -6.88 -17.56
N GLY A 34 -10.94 -6.68 -18.85
CA GLY A 34 -9.96 -6.47 -19.91
C GLY A 34 -9.25 -5.14 -19.78
N ALA A 35 -9.98 -4.07 -19.48
CA ALA A 35 -9.40 -2.76 -19.16
C ALA A 35 -8.53 -2.79 -17.90
N ASN A 36 -8.83 -3.68 -16.95
CA ASN A 36 -7.98 -3.92 -15.78
C ASN A 36 -6.75 -4.79 -16.09
N ARG A 37 -6.83 -5.72 -17.06
CA ARG A 37 -5.66 -6.50 -17.50
C ARG A 37 -4.60 -5.64 -18.20
N PHE A 38 -4.98 -4.56 -18.90
CA PHE A 38 -4.03 -3.62 -19.50
C PHE A 38 -3.34 -2.67 -18.52
N LYS A 39 -3.78 -2.61 -17.25
CA LYS A 39 -3.10 -1.83 -16.19
C LYS A 39 -2.22 -2.68 -15.28
N GLN A 40 -2.19 -4.00 -15.48
CA GLN A 40 -1.34 -4.95 -14.77
C GLN A 40 -0.51 -5.76 -15.77
N SER A 41 0.39 -5.11 -16.49
CA SER A 41 1.51 -5.80 -17.14
C SER A 41 2.78 -4.98 -16.98
N ALA A 42 3.63 -5.44 -16.07
CA ALA A 42 5.06 -5.13 -16.02
C ALA A 42 5.77 -5.84 -17.21
N PRO A 43 7.07 -5.55 -17.47
CA PRO A 43 7.66 -5.47 -18.80
C PRO A 43 8.05 -6.79 -19.46
N ASN A 44 7.76 -6.85 -20.76
CA ASN A 44 8.53 -7.38 -21.90
C ASN A 44 9.49 -8.58 -21.68
N VAL A 45 9.02 -9.78 -22.06
CA VAL A 45 9.87 -10.86 -22.60
C VAL A 45 9.21 -11.33 -23.90
N PRO A 46 9.84 -11.15 -25.08
CA PRO A 46 9.32 -11.71 -26.32
C PRO A 46 9.76 -13.17 -26.44
N ALA A 47 8.79 -14.07 -26.46
CA ALA A 47 8.92 -15.39 -27.06
C ALA A 47 8.18 -15.35 -28.40
N ASP A 48 8.91 -15.50 -29.51
CA ASP A 48 8.65 -16.53 -30.54
C ASP A 48 9.19 -16.14 -31.93
N ALA A 49 9.53 -17.21 -32.68
CA ALA A 49 9.64 -17.35 -34.13
C ALA A 49 11.03 -17.32 -34.79
N GLY A 50 11.50 -18.51 -35.21
CA GLY A 50 12.58 -18.66 -36.21
C GLY A 50 13.06 -20.10 -36.42
N MET A 51 12.44 -20.81 -37.36
CA MET A 51 12.67 -22.21 -37.76
C MET A 51 14.03 -22.52 -38.43
N ALA A 52 14.39 -23.81 -38.34
CA ALA A 52 15.09 -24.67 -39.32
C ALA A 52 16.63 -24.59 -39.48
N GLY A 53 17.27 -25.77 -39.42
CA GLY A 53 18.65 -25.99 -39.87
C GLY A 53 19.28 -27.27 -39.33
N ASP A 54 19.18 -28.34 -40.11
CA ASP A 54 19.76 -29.68 -39.92
C ASP A 54 21.31 -29.68 -40.05
N THR A 55 21.94 -30.83 -39.73
CA THR A 55 23.33 -31.28 -40.00
C THR A 55 24.45 -31.12 -38.95
N ALA A 56 24.86 -32.30 -38.45
CA ALA A 56 26.21 -32.87 -38.42
C ALA A 56 27.31 -32.34 -37.48
N GLU A 57 27.96 -33.33 -36.87
CA GLU A 57 29.15 -33.37 -36.01
C GLU A 57 30.32 -32.46 -36.43
N GLU A 58 31.02 -31.86 -35.46
CA GLU A 58 32.46 -32.09 -35.23
C GLU A 58 32.94 -31.47 -33.89
N ARG A 59 33.68 -32.30 -33.14
CA ARG A 59 34.66 -32.01 -32.07
C ARG A 59 35.17 -30.56 -31.96
N ILE A 60 35.31 -30.07 -30.72
CA ILE A 60 36.61 -29.85 -30.05
C ILE A 60 36.37 -29.66 -28.54
N GLU A 61 37.03 -30.52 -27.78
CA GLU A 61 37.22 -30.45 -26.33
C GLU A 61 38.16 -29.30 -25.99
N LEU A 62 37.82 -28.47 -25.00
CA LEU A 62 38.84 -27.93 -24.09
C LEU A 62 38.26 -27.71 -22.70
N SER A 63 38.71 -28.56 -21.80
CA SER A 63 38.48 -28.58 -20.37
C SER A 63 39.14 -27.40 -19.67
N VAL A 64 38.38 -26.69 -18.84
CA VAL A 64 38.88 -26.11 -17.57
C VAL A 64 37.79 -26.31 -16.52
N ASP A 65 38.04 -27.25 -15.62
CA ASP A 65 37.25 -27.52 -14.42
C ASP A 65 37.25 -26.30 -13.50
N SER A 66 36.06 -25.81 -13.14
CA SER A 66 35.82 -25.15 -11.85
C SER A 66 34.35 -25.37 -11.44
N PRO A 67 34.07 -25.97 -10.26
CA PRO A 67 32.74 -26.46 -9.92
C PRO A 67 31.87 -25.33 -9.32
N GLY A 68 30.60 -25.24 -9.72
CA GLY A 68 29.65 -24.37 -9.03
C GLY A 68 28.41 -24.05 -9.84
N ALA A 69 27.37 -24.84 -9.64
CA ALA A 69 26.10 -24.82 -10.35
C ALA A 69 25.32 -23.48 -10.29
N ALA A 70 24.64 -23.20 -11.40
CA ALA A 70 23.26 -22.72 -11.53
C ALA A 70 22.68 -21.77 -10.46
N GLY A 71 22.35 -20.55 -10.89
CA GLY A 71 21.42 -19.68 -10.19
C GLY A 71 21.03 -18.50 -11.08
N GLY A 72 19.78 -18.48 -11.55
CA GLY A 72 19.21 -17.37 -12.31
C GLY A 72 19.13 -16.06 -11.51
N PRO A 73 18.55 -15.00 -12.08
CA PRO A 73 18.43 -13.70 -11.44
C PRO A 73 17.39 -13.77 -10.32
N HIS A 74 17.77 -14.34 -9.18
CA HIS A 74 16.99 -14.24 -7.96
C HIS A 74 17.31 -12.91 -7.28
N ASP A 75 16.24 -12.15 -7.07
CA ASP A 75 16.13 -11.03 -6.15
C ASP A 75 17.11 -11.12 -4.99
N ARG A 76 17.95 -10.10 -4.85
CA ARG A 76 18.71 -9.84 -3.63
C ARG A 76 17.76 -9.31 -2.56
N GLN A 77 16.76 -10.12 -2.16
CA GLN A 77 16.07 -9.89 -0.90
C GLN A 77 17.06 -10.20 0.21
N ARG A 78 17.36 -9.19 1.04
CA ARG A 78 18.14 -9.40 2.26
C ARG A 78 17.34 -10.37 3.13
N ALA A 79 18.01 -11.40 3.65
CA ALA A 79 17.45 -12.36 4.60
C ALA A 79 17.11 -11.76 6.00
N VAL A 80 16.90 -10.44 6.07
CA VAL A 80 16.70 -9.66 7.30
C VAL A 80 15.29 -9.05 7.35
N ASP A 81 14.56 -9.04 6.23
CA ASP A 81 13.20 -8.52 6.19
C ASP A 81 12.20 -9.64 6.54
N THR A 82 12.05 -9.95 7.83
CA THR A 82 11.01 -10.90 8.29
C THR A 82 9.62 -10.36 7.92
N GLU A 83 8.75 -11.21 7.41
CA GLU A 83 7.38 -10.87 6.97
C GLU A 83 6.61 -10.03 8.01
N ALA A 84 6.80 -10.32 9.30
CA ALA A 84 6.15 -9.60 10.40
C ALA A 84 6.45 -8.08 10.44
N TYR A 85 7.66 -7.64 10.06
CA TYR A 85 8.00 -6.21 10.00
C TYR A 85 7.38 -5.55 8.78
N LEU A 86 7.49 -6.22 7.63
CA LEU A 86 6.89 -5.78 6.39
C LEU A 86 5.36 -5.66 6.53
N GLU A 87 4.70 -6.58 7.21
CA GLU A 87 3.26 -6.53 7.50
C GLU A 87 2.83 -5.36 8.41
N ILE A 88 3.72 -4.92 9.30
CA ILE A 88 3.46 -3.76 10.16
C ILE A 88 3.70 -2.45 9.40
N GLU A 89 4.67 -2.42 8.48
CA GLU A 89 4.97 -1.24 7.67
C GLU A 89 4.06 -1.11 6.43
N ASN A 90 3.49 -2.24 5.96
CA ASN A 90 2.57 -2.30 4.83
C ASN A 90 1.29 -1.50 5.14
N MET A 91 1.16 -0.38 4.42
CA MET A 91 -0.01 0.48 4.49
C MET A 91 -1.17 -0.13 3.70
N ASP A 92 -2.37 -0.11 4.27
CA ASP A 92 -3.58 -0.34 3.49
C ASP A 92 -3.92 0.92 2.66
N LEU A 93 -3.47 0.91 1.41
CA LEU A 93 -3.70 1.97 0.43
C LEU A 93 -5.01 1.74 -0.36
N SER A 94 -5.98 1.02 0.19
CA SER A 94 -7.26 0.83 -0.48
C SER A 94 -8.10 2.12 -0.53
N GLY A 95 -8.82 2.27 -1.65
CA GLY A 95 -9.85 3.30 -1.88
C GLY A 95 -9.34 4.74 -2.01
N LYS A 96 -10.24 5.71 -1.77
CA LYS A 96 -10.02 7.15 -2.04
C LYS A 96 -8.79 7.76 -1.39
N TRP A 97 -8.32 7.19 -0.28
CA TRP A 97 -7.12 7.71 0.38
C TRP A 97 -5.83 7.11 -0.18
N GLY A 98 -5.84 5.89 -0.72
CA GLY A 98 -4.74 5.41 -1.55
C GLY A 98 -4.51 6.33 -2.75
N ASP A 99 -5.58 6.67 -3.47
CA ASP A 99 -5.53 7.61 -4.59
C ASP A 99 -4.98 8.98 -4.16
N ALA A 100 -5.40 9.48 -3.00
CA ALA A 100 -4.94 10.75 -2.46
C ALA A 100 -3.46 10.69 -2.06
N VAL A 101 -3.02 9.60 -1.41
CA VAL A 101 -1.63 9.37 -1.01
C VAL A 101 -0.72 9.30 -2.23
N GLN A 102 -1.17 8.65 -3.32
CA GLN A 102 -0.40 8.57 -4.56
C GLN A 102 -0.24 9.94 -5.23
N ARG A 103 -1.26 10.81 -5.17
CA ARG A 103 -1.22 12.13 -5.82
C ARG A 103 -0.48 13.20 -5.02
N PHE A 104 -0.65 13.20 -3.70
CA PHE A 104 -0.21 14.30 -2.84
C PHE A 104 0.83 13.89 -1.78
N GLY A 105 0.94 12.60 -1.47
CA GLY A 105 1.77 12.08 -0.39
C GLY A 105 1.09 12.12 0.98
N VAL A 106 1.52 11.21 1.85
CA VAL A 106 0.96 11.03 3.22
C VAL A 106 1.16 12.27 4.07
N GLU A 107 2.37 12.85 4.08
CA GLU A 107 2.72 13.97 4.94
C GLU A 107 1.88 15.22 4.62
N PHE A 108 1.65 15.51 3.34
CA PHE A 108 0.82 16.62 2.92
C PHE A 108 -0.64 16.46 3.38
N LEU A 109 -1.20 15.26 3.22
CA LEU A 109 -2.56 14.96 3.69
C LEU A 109 -2.67 15.08 5.20
N LEU A 110 -1.68 14.58 5.95
CA LEU A 110 -1.62 14.72 7.40
C LEU A 110 -1.58 16.20 7.82
N ARG A 111 -0.77 17.04 7.16
CA ARG A 111 -0.72 18.49 7.42
C ARG A 111 -2.08 19.16 7.23
N ILE A 112 -2.84 18.76 6.20
CA ILE A 112 -4.21 19.28 5.98
C ILE A 112 -5.12 18.91 7.14
N HIS A 113 -5.13 17.64 7.57
CA HIS A 113 -5.96 17.18 8.68
C HIS A 113 -5.61 17.88 9.99
N PHE A 114 -4.31 18.11 10.26
CA PHE A 114 -3.88 18.85 11.45
C PHE A 114 -4.29 20.31 11.42
N ARG A 115 -4.26 20.97 10.26
CA ARG A 115 -4.71 22.37 10.12
C ARG A 115 -6.22 22.52 10.31
N LYS A 116 -7.00 21.48 10.01
CA LYS A 116 -8.46 21.44 10.21
C LYS A 116 -8.89 20.89 11.57
N TYR A 117 -7.94 20.55 12.45
CA TYR A 117 -8.21 19.91 13.75
C TYR A 117 -8.98 18.58 13.66
N GLU A 118 -8.83 17.84 12.55
CA GLU A 118 -9.50 16.55 12.31
C GLU A 118 -8.76 15.37 12.97
N PHE A 119 -8.45 15.48 14.26
CA PHE A 119 -7.66 14.48 15.00
C PHE A 119 -8.31 13.09 15.04
N ASN A 120 -9.64 13.03 15.09
CA ASN A 120 -10.39 11.77 15.07
C ASN A 120 -10.22 11.03 13.74
N THR A 121 -10.17 11.76 12.63
CA THR A 121 -9.92 11.20 11.30
C THR A 121 -8.51 10.61 11.24
N VAL A 122 -7.51 11.35 11.70
CA VAL A 122 -6.12 10.86 11.76
C VAL A 122 -6.01 9.63 12.66
N ARG A 123 -6.70 9.62 13.80
CA ARG A 123 -6.75 8.46 14.70
C ARG A 123 -7.34 7.24 14.01
N HIS A 124 -8.42 7.42 13.26
CA HIS A 124 -9.02 6.34 12.47
C HIS A 124 -8.05 5.81 11.41
N LEU A 125 -7.31 6.70 10.70
CA LEU A 125 -6.31 6.31 9.71
C LEU A 125 -5.15 5.49 10.32
N VAL A 126 -4.69 5.85 11.51
CA VAL A 126 -3.64 5.12 12.25
C VAL A 126 -4.16 3.75 12.71
N ASN A 127 -5.38 3.69 13.25
CA ASN A 127 -5.98 2.43 13.71
C ASN A 127 -6.28 1.46 12.56
N ALA A 128 -6.74 1.98 11.43
CA ALA A 128 -7.05 1.21 10.22
C ALA A 128 -5.79 0.80 9.42
N ARG A 129 -4.58 0.99 9.95
CA ARG A 129 -3.30 0.71 9.26
C ARG A 129 -3.11 1.43 7.91
N ARG A 130 -3.81 2.54 7.69
CA ARG A 130 -3.65 3.37 6.47
C ARG A 130 -2.45 4.31 6.57
N VAL A 131 -2.04 4.62 7.81
CA VAL A 131 -0.79 5.30 8.16
C VAL A 131 -0.04 4.40 9.13
N ALA A 132 0.90 3.62 8.60
CA ALA A 132 1.60 2.60 9.37
C ALA A 132 3.14 2.79 9.39
N ARG A 133 3.68 3.56 8.44
CA ARG A 133 5.13 3.83 8.35
C ARG A 133 5.64 4.59 9.57
N GLU A 134 6.79 4.17 10.07
CA GLU A 134 7.45 4.77 11.24
C GLU A 134 7.65 6.28 11.06
N ARG A 135 8.18 6.71 9.91
CA ARG A 135 8.38 8.12 9.54
C ARG A 135 7.12 8.97 9.71
N ASP A 136 5.96 8.46 9.30
CA ASP A 136 4.71 9.20 9.29
C ASP A 136 4.08 9.22 10.70
N LEU A 137 4.24 8.14 11.47
CA LEU A 137 3.85 8.09 12.89
C LEU A 137 4.71 9.04 13.74
N VAL A 138 6.02 9.13 13.47
CA VAL A 138 6.93 10.11 14.11
C VAL A 138 6.50 11.53 13.77
N PHE A 139 6.18 11.80 12.50
CA PHE A 139 5.68 13.10 12.07
C PHE A 139 4.40 13.50 12.83
N ILE A 140 3.46 12.58 12.98
CA ILE A 140 2.22 12.79 13.76
C ILE A 140 2.55 13.14 15.21
N ARG A 141 3.40 12.34 15.87
CA ARG A 141 3.80 12.56 17.27
C ARG A 141 4.42 13.94 17.46
N ASP A 142 5.35 14.33 16.61
CA ASP A 142 6.07 15.61 16.73
C ASP A 142 5.16 16.80 16.42
N THR A 143 4.19 16.62 15.53
CA THR A 143 3.17 17.63 15.24
C THR A 143 2.23 17.84 16.42
N ILE A 144 1.77 16.76 17.07
CA ILE A 144 0.92 16.86 18.27
C ILE A 144 1.66 17.56 19.41
N ARG A 145 2.92 17.21 19.68
CA ARG A 145 3.74 17.90 20.69
C ARG A 145 3.86 19.39 20.43
N LYS A 146 4.01 19.80 19.16
CA LYS A 146 4.04 21.23 18.78
C LYS A 146 2.70 21.92 19.00
N LEU A 147 1.58 21.21 18.79
CA LEU A 147 0.24 21.73 19.04
C LEU A 147 -0.06 21.85 20.53
N GLU A 148 0.35 20.87 21.34
CA GLU A 148 0.24 20.93 22.81
C GLU A 148 0.93 22.16 23.39
N GLY A 149 2.13 22.50 22.88
CA GLY A 149 2.84 23.73 23.27
C GLY A 149 2.11 25.04 22.92
N ARG A 150 1.09 25.00 22.05
CA ARG A 150 0.32 26.16 21.58
C ARG A 150 -1.11 26.23 22.14
N LEU A 151 -1.46 25.36 23.10
CA LEU A 151 -2.80 25.31 23.72
C LEU A 151 -3.28 26.61 24.36
N ASN A 152 -2.36 27.50 24.73
CA ASN A 152 -2.69 28.81 25.29
C ASN A 152 -2.88 29.89 24.22
N ALA A 153 -2.38 29.68 23.01
CA ALA A 153 -2.46 30.63 21.90
C ALA A 153 -3.71 30.43 21.04
N ASP A 154 -4.23 29.19 20.95
CA ASP A 154 -5.43 28.86 20.18
C ASP A 154 -6.56 28.32 21.08
N PRO A 155 -7.67 29.07 21.25
CA PRO A 155 -8.84 28.62 22.00
C PRO A 155 -9.56 27.42 21.38
N GLU A 156 -9.58 27.27 20.05
CA GLU A 156 -10.28 26.15 19.39
C GLU A 156 -9.60 24.82 19.69
N LEU A 157 -8.27 24.84 19.82
CA LEU A 157 -7.47 23.67 20.13
C LEU A 157 -7.82 23.06 21.51
N ARG A 158 -8.30 23.89 22.45
CA ARG A 158 -8.71 23.43 23.79
C ARG A 158 -9.87 22.43 23.75
N ASN A 159 -10.77 22.59 22.78
CA ASN A 159 -11.90 21.67 22.59
C ASN A 159 -11.44 20.29 22.09
N HIS A 160 -10.25 20.22 21.51
CA HIS A 160 -9.69 19.01 20.90
C HIS A 160 -8.59 18.34 21.74
N VAL A 161 -8.31 18.83 22.95
CA VAL A 161 -7.26 18.27 23.85
C VAL A 161 -7.41 16.78 24.06
N ARG A 162 -8.64 16.31 24.31
CA ARG A 162 -8.91 14.88 24.51
C ARG A 162 -8.62 14.07 23.24
N ALA A 163 -9.04 14.57 22.09
CA ALA A 163 -8.81 13.90 20.81
C ALA A 163 -7.31 13.85 20.44
N MET A 164 -6.55 14.90 20.79
CA MET A 164 -5.09 14.91 20.64
C MET A 164 -4.40 13.89 21.55
N ALA A 165 -4.76 13.84 22.83
CA ALA A 165 -4.20 12.88 23.78
C ALA A 165 -4.49 11.43 23.35
N ASP A 166 -5.71 11.17 22.89
CA ASP A 166 -6.13 9.88 22.36
C ASP A 166 -5.35 9.47 21.10
N LEU A 167 -5.12 10.42 20.19
CA LEU A 167 -4.31 10.20 18.99
C LEU A 167 -2.84 9.94 19.35
N GLN A 168 -2.28 10.71 20.28
CA GLN A 168 -0.92 10.52 20.78
C GLN A 168 -0.73 9.14 21.40
N ALA A 169 -1.68 8.69 22.23
CA ALA A 169 -1.65 7.36 22.82
C ALA A 169 -1.66 6.26 21.74
N ALA A 170 -2.53 6.38 20.74
CA ALA A 170 -2.60 5.43 19.62
C ALA A 170 -1.28 5.36 18.83
N VAL A 171 -0.68 6.51 18.52
CA VAL A 171 0.57 6.61 17.77
C VAL A 171 1.74 6.04 18.56
N LEU A 172 1.85 6.36 19.86
CA LEU A 172 2.89 5.81 20.73
C LEU A 172 2.76 4.29 20.87
N LEU A 173 1.54 3.76 20.99
CA LEU A 173 1.32 2.33 21.02
C LEU A 173 1.80 1.66 19.73
N LYS A 174 1.48 2.23 18.56
CA LYS A 174 1.95 1.71 17.27
C LYS A 174 3.47 1.79 17.11
N LEU A 175 4.09 2.91 17.50
CA LEU A 175 5.54 3.06 17.48
C LEU A 175 6.22 2.01 18.38
N LYS A 176 5.69 1.76 19.58
CA LYS A 176 6.19 0.70 20.46
C LYS A 176 6.07 -0.69 19.84
N MET A 177 4.97 -0.97 19.12
CA MET A 177 4.82 -2.25 18.41
C MET A 177 5.89 -2.42 17.32
N ILE A 178 6.19 -1.36 16.57
CA ILE A 178 7.27 -1.36 15.57
C ILE A 178 8.64 -1.55 16.25
N GLU A 179 8.87 -0.85 17.36
CA GLU A 179 10.13 -0.93 18.11
C GLU A 179 10.35 -2.32 18.71
N MET A 180 9.30 -2.96 19.25
CA MET A 180 9.38 -4.34 19.74
C MET A 180 9.67 -5.32 18.60
N ALA A 181 8.95 -5.19 17.48
CA ALA A 181 9.20 -6.02 16.30
C ALA A 181 10.65 -5.88 15.79
N LYS A 182 11.24 -4.68 15.88
CA LYS A 182 12.64 -4.43 15.53
C LYS A 182 13.65 -4.98 16.55
N ARG A 183 13.32 -4.96 17.85
CA ARG A 183 14.15 -5.55 18.90
C ARG A 183 14.23 -7.07 18.77
N ASP A 184 13.11 -7.71 18.49
CA ASP A 184 13.05 -9.17 18.28
C ASP A 184 13.86 -9.62 17.04
N GLN A 185 14.22 -8.69 16.15
CA GLN A 185 15.07 -8.92 14.97
C GLN A 185 16.56 -8.74 15.21
N GLN A 186 16.99 -8.16 16.35
CA GLN A 186 18.41 -8.09 16.71
C GLN A 186 18.73 -9.28 17.63
N PRO A 187 19.24 -10.42 17.11
CA PRO A 187 19.76 -11.46 17.98
C PRO A 187 20.92 -10.84 18.77
N THR A 188 20.82 -10.90 20.10
CA THR A 188 21.95 -10.62 20.99
C THR A 188 23.11 -11.51 20.55
N GLU A 189 24.15 -10.91 19.98
CA GLU A 189 25.41 -11.62 19.77
C GLU A 189 25.87 -12.14 21.14
N PRO A 190 26.16 -13.44 21.27
CA PRO A 190 26.76 -13.95 22.50
C PRO A 190 28.13 -13.29 22.65
N ASP A 191 28.30 -12.50 23.72
CA ASP A 191 29.61 -12.06 24.20
C ASP A 191 30.45 -13.32 24.43
N PHE A 192 31.42 -13.56 23.54
CA PHE A 192 32.47 -14.58 23.68
C PHE A 192 33.75 -13.93 24.20
#